data_AF-A0ABD1PYI3-F1
#
_entry.id   AF-A0ABD1PYI3-F1
#
_cell.length_a   1.000
_cell.length_b   1.000
_cell.length_c   1.000
_cell.angle_alpha   90.00
_cell.angle_beta   90.00
_cell.angle_gamma   90.00
#
_symmetry.space_group_name_H-M   'P 1'
#
loop_
_entity.id
_entity.type
_entity.pdbx_description
1 polymer ?
#
loop_
_entity_poly.entity_id
_entity_poly.type
_entity_poly.pdbx_seq_one_letter_code
_entity_poly.pdbx_strand_id
1 'polypeptide(L)'
;MAGIFSIFRRIYLTIYNWTVFIGWLQVFYLSVKTLKESGHEDVYAAVEKPLLWAQSAAVLEILHGLIGLVRSPVSATLPQISSRLYVLWGILWSFPEIRTHFLVSSLVISWSITEIIRYSFFGLKEAFGSAPSWLLWLRYSTFLIMYPTGISSEVGLIYNALPYMKESLKYSIRMPNKWNFSFDYYYLALGILGVYVPGTPHLYGYMLGQRKKALARAKSE
;
A
#
# COMPACT_ATOMS: atom_id res chain seq x y z
N MET A 1 24.71 26.58 -7.73
CA MET A 1 24.30 25.26 -8.26
C MET A 1 23.37 24.46 -7.31
N ALA A 2 23.56 24.48 -5.98
CA ALA A 2 22.71 23.74 -5.04
C ALA A 2 21.21 24.14 -5.05
N GLY A 3 20.88 25.42 -5.25
CA GLY A 3 19.49 25.91 -5.26
C GLY A 3 18.68 25.50 -6.49
N ILE A 4 19.32 25.38 -7.66
CA ILE A 4 18.64 24.96 -8.89
C ILE A 4 18.26 23.48 -8.79
N PHE A 5 19.17 22.65 -8.29
CA PHE A 5 18.93 21.22 -8.06
C PHE A 5 17.81 20.97 -7.04
N SER A 6 17.67 21.83 -6.02
CA SER A 6 16.56 21.72 -5.07
C SER A 6 15.22 22.12 -5.67
N ILE A 7 15.19 23.10 -6.57
CA ILE A 7 13.97 23.51 -7.28
C ILE A 7 13.49 22.41 -8.23
N PHE A 8 14.39 21.84 -9.04
CA PHE A 8 14.05 20.73 -9.93
C PHE A 8 13.53 19.50 -9.16
N ARG A 9 14.18 19.15 -8.04
CA ARG A 9 13.73 18.09 -7.14
C ARG A 9 12.32 18.37 -6.61
N ARG A 10 12.05 19.60 -6.18
CA ARG A 10 10.75 19.98 -5.61
C ARG A 10 9.63 19.96 -6.65
N ILE A 11 9.91 20.42 -7.87
CA ILE A 11 8.96 20.37 -9.00
C ILE A 11 8.67 18.91 -9.37
N TYR A 12 9.71 18.10 -9.53
CA TYR A 12 9.57 16.67 -9.85
C TYR A 12 8.72 15.94 -8.80
N LEU A 13 9.04 16.11 -7.51
CA LEU A 13 8.29 15.48 -6.42
C LEU A 13 6.84 15.98 -6.36
N THR A 14 6.61 17.26 -6.62
CA THR A 14 5.25 17.82 -6.67
C THR A 14 4.44 17.18 -7.80
N ILE A 15 4.98 17.13 -9.02
CA ILE A 15 4.32 16.50 -10.17
C ILE A 15 4.06 15.02 -9.87
N TYR A 16 5.07 14.30 -9.39
CA TYR A 16 4.94 12.90 -9.02
C TYR A 16 3.82 12.64 -8.00
N ASN A 17 3.81 13.40 -6.89
CA ASN A 17 2.80 13.26 -5.85
C ASN A 17 1.38 13.53 -6.39
N TRP A 18 1.22 14.52 -7.26
CA TRP A 18 -0.08 14.83 -7.88
C TRP A 18 -0.51 13.78 -8.90
N THR A 19 0.40 13.25 -9.71
CA THR A 19 0.09 12.16 -10.65
C THR A 19 -0.39 10.91 -9.89
N VAL A 20 0.32 10.53 -8.83
CA VAL A 20 -0.05 9.35 -8.03
C VAL A 20 -1.35 9.61 -7.25
N PHE A 21 -1.57 10.83 -6.76
CA PHE A 21 -2.85 11.24 -6.17
C PHE A 21 -4.02 11.04 -7.14
N ILE A 22 -3.89 11.50 -8.38
CA ILE A 22 -4.93 11.34 -9.41
C ILE A 22 -5.16 9.85 -9.70
N GLY A 23 -4.08 9.06 -9.78
CA GLY A 23 -4.18 7.61 -9.95
C GLY A 23 -5.00 6.94 -8.86
N TRP A 24 -4.73 7.23 -7.59
CA TRP A 24 -5.51 6.68 -6.47
C TRP A 24 -6.95 7.21 -6.41
N LEU A 25 -7.18 8.46 -6.81
CA LEU A 25 -8.54 9.01 -6.92
C LEU A 25 -9.33 8.28 -8.00
N GLN A 26 -8.70 7.97 -9.14
CA GLN A 26 -9.32 7.15 -10.19
C GLN A 26 -9.64 5.74 -9.69
N VAL A 27 -8.72 5.08 -8.97
CA VAL A 27 -8.97 3.76 -8.35
C VAL A 27 -10.18 3.83 -7.41
N PHE A 28 -10.23 4.84 -6.54
CA PHE A 28 -11.34 5.03 -5.61
C PHE A 28 -12.67 5.24 -6.33
N TYR A 29 -12.70 6.14 -7.32
CA TYR A 29 -13.90 6.46 -8.08
C TYR A 29 -14.44 5.23 -8.82
N LEU A 30 -13.57 4.49 -9.51
CA LEU A 30 -13.95 3.26 -10.21
C LEU A 30 -14.42 2.19 -9.22
N SER A 31 -13.75 2.03 -8.09
CA SER A 31 -14.15 1.06 -7.06
C SER A 31 -15.55 1.34 -6.53
N VAL A 32 -15.85 2.59 -6.16
CA VAL A 32 -17.16 2.97 -5.63
C VAL A 32 -18.26 2.91 -6.70
N LYS A 33 -17.95 3.33 -7.93
CA LYS A 33 -18.88 3.28 -9.05
C LYS A 33 -19.29 1.84 -9.36
N THR A 34 -18.30 0.96 -9.56
CA THR A 34 -18.57 -0.45 -9.88
C THR A 34 -19.25 -1.19 -8.73
N LEU A 35 -18.90 -0.87 -7.48
CA LEU A 35 -19.58 -1.45 -6.32
C LEU A 35 -21.07 -1.09 -6.28
N LYS A 36 -21.43 0.12 -6.71
CA LYS A 36 -22.83 0.59 -6.76
C LYS A 36 -23.61 0.06 -7.95
N GLU A 37 -22.96 -0.11 -9.10
CA GLU A 37 -23.61 -0.50 -10.37
C GLU A 37 -23.69 -2.02 -10.57
N SER A 38 -22.61 -2.74 -10.27
CA SER A 38 -22.44 -4.15 -10.63
C SER A 38 -22.19 -5.06 -9.42
N GLY A 39 -21.92 -4.48 -8.25
CA GLY A 39 -21.63 -5.22 -7.02
C GLY A 39 -20.13 -5.48 -6.84
N HIS A 40 -19.78 -6.32 -5.86
CA HIS A 40 -18.42 -6.50 -5.37
C HIS A 40 -17.54 -7.39 -6.26
N GLU A 41 -18.15 -8.20 -7.12
CA GLU A 41 -17.45 -9.18 -7.96
C GLU A 41 -16.68 -8.52 -9.12
N ASP A 42 -17.25 -7.45 -9.69
CA ASP A 42 -16.66 -6.74 -10.83
C ASP A 42 -15.69 -5.61 -10.44
N VAL A 43 -15.62 -5.27 -9.14
CA VAL A 43 -14.80 -4.16 -8.64
C VAL A 43 -13.35 -4.34 -9.04
N TYR A 44 -12.80 -5.55 -8.86
CA TYR A 44 -11.39 -5.79 -9.18
C TYR A 44 -11.12 -5.67 -10.68
N ALA A 45 -12.00 -6.16 -11.55
CA ALA A 45 -11.83 -6.06 -13.00
C ALA A 45 -11.76 -4.60 -13.48
N ALA A 46 -12.57 -3.73 -12.87
CA ALA A 46 -12.57 -2.30 -13.18
C ALA A 46 -11.32 -1.57 -12.64
N VAL A 47 -10.81 -1.97 -11.47
CA VAL A 47 -9.70 -1.28 -10.81
C VAL A 47 -8.32 -1.88 -11.05
N GLU A 48 -8.21 -3.09 -11.62
CA GLU A 48 -6.95 -3.84 -11.74
C GLU A 48 -5.84 -3.01 -12.39
N LYS A 49 -6.09 -2.46 -13.59
CA LYS A 49 -5.10 -1.65 -14.30
C LYS A 49 -4.66 -0.41 -13.51
N PRO A 50 -5.57 0.50 -13.09
CA PRO A 50 -5.15 1.69 -12.35
C PRO A 50 -4.52 1.35 -10.99
N LEU A 51 -4.95 0.28 -10.32
CA LEU A 51 -4.37 -0.20 -9.07
C LEU A 51 -2.93 -0.70 -9.25
N LEU A 52 -2.66 -1.48 -10.29
CA LEU A 52 -1.31 -1.95 -10.63
C LEU A 52 -0.34 -0.80 -10.89
N TRP A 53 -0.78 0.20 -11.66
CA TRP A 53 0.04 1.39 -11.92
C TRP A 53 0.28 2.22 -10.67
N ALA A 54 -0.76 2.51 -9.89
CA ALA A 54 -0.66 3.31 -8.68
C ALA A 54 0.20 2.63 -7.60
N GLN A 55 0.08 1.32 -7.44
CA GLN A 55 0.89 0.55 -6.48
C GLN A 55 2.34 0.38 -6.94
N SER A 56 2.57 0.18 -8.24
CA SER A 56 3.94 0.07 -8.79
C SER A 56 4.68 1.40 -8.71
N ALA A 57 3.97 2.53 -8.82
CA ALA A 57 4.56 3.85 -8.58
C ALA A 57 5.18 3.93 -7.16
N ALA A 58 4.60 3.30 -6.14
CA ALA A 58 5.16 3.29 -4.78
C ALA A 58 6.60 2.72 -4.71
N VAL A 59 7.04 1.91 -5.67
CA VAL A 59 8.45 1.46 -5.77
C VAL A 59 9.39 2.62 -6.04
N LEU A 60 8.97 3.60 -6.85
CA LEU A 60 9.75 4.81 -7.11
C LEU A 60 9.96 5.61 -5.82
N GLU A 61 9.04 5.57 -4.85
CA GLU A 61 9.25 6.22 -3.55
C GLU A 61 10.38 5.59 -2.75
N ILE A 62 10.51 4.26 -2.80
CA ILE A 62 11.63 3.56 -2.17
C ILE A 62 12.94 4.03 -2.80
N LEU A 63 12.97 4.13 -4.14
CA LEU A 63 14.13 4.65 -4.85
C LEU A 63 14.43 6.10 -4.48
N HIS A 64 13.41 6.95 -4.35
CA HIS A 64 13.61 8.34 -3.89
C HIS A 64 14.17 8.38 -2.46
N GLY A 65 13.73 7.49 -1.58
CA GLY A 65 14.29 7.34 -0.23
C GLY A 65 15.74 6.86 -0.23
N LEU A 66 16.07 5.86 -1.05
CA LEU A 66 17.42 5.28 -1.19
C LEU A 66 18.42 6.27 -1.80
N ILE A 67 18.00 7.05 -2.79
CA ILE A 67 18.82 8.08 -3.45
C ILE A 67 18.97 9.34 -2.56
N GLY A 68 18.26 9.42 -1.42
CA GLY A 68 18.27 10.59 -0.54
C GLY A 68 17.47 11.79 -1.08
N LEU A 69 16.65 11.57 -2.11
CA LEU A 69 15.68 12.53 -2.64
C LEU A 69 14.52 12.81 -1.68
N VAL A 70 14.32 11.99 -0.65
CA VAL A 70 13.41 12.29 0.47
C VAL A 70 14.04 11.77 1.77
N ARG A 71 13.92 12.54 2.86
CA ARG A 71 14.25 12.05 4.22
C ARG A 71 13.16 11.11 4.69
N SER A 72 13.12 9.90 4.14
CA SER A 72 12.21 8.85 4.59
C SER A 72 13.01 7.73 5.27
N PRO A 73 12.58 7.22 6.44
CA PRO A 73 13.21 6.06 7.05
C PRO A 73 12.91 4.82 6.19
N VAL A 74 13.83 4.52 5.27
CA VAL A 74 13.71 3.43 4.28
C VAL A 74 13.40 2.09 4.94
N SER A 75 13.91 1.85 6.15
CA SER A 75 13.66 0.63 6.94
C SER A 75 12.19 0.43 7.32
N ALA A 76 11.39 1.50 7.43
CA ALA A 76 9.97 1.41 7.74
C ALA A 76 9.08 1.40 6.48
N THR A 77 9.52 2.06 5.39
CA THR A 77 8.74 2.12 4.14
C THR A 77 8.89 0.84 3.31
N LEU A 78 10.05 0.18 3.37
CA LEU A 78 10.31 -1.06 2.65
C LEU A 78 9.31 -2.17 3.02
N PRO A 79 9.12 -2.55 4.30
CA PRO A 79 8.17 -3.61 4.65
C PRO A 79 6.73 -3.26 4.27
N GLN A 80 6.34 -1.99 4.44
CA GLN A 80 4.97 -1.52 4.17
C GLN A 80 4.60 -1.55 2.68
N ILE A 81 5.52 -1.19 1.79
CA ILE A 81 5.27 -1.22 0.35
C ILE A 81 5.41 -2.66 -0.18
N SER A 82 6.38 -3.42 0.34
CA SER A 82 6.61 -4.82 -0.03
C SER A 82 5.41 -5.69 0.32
N SER A 83 4.79 -5.50 1.49
CA SER A 83 3.58 -6.26 1.88
C SER A 83 2.43 -6.01 0.90
N ARG A 84 2.20 -4.76 0.49
CA ARG A 84 1.15 -4.41 -0.46
C ARG A 84 1.42 -4.91 -1.87
N LEU A 85 2.67 -4.84 -2.33
CA LEU A 85 3.08 -5.42 -3.62
C LEU A 85 2.90 -6.94 -3.61
N TYR A 86 3.20 -7.60 -2.50
CA TYR A 86 2.94 -9.03 -2.34
C TYR A 86 1.45 -9.37 -2.43
N VAL A 87 0.58 -8.61 -1.76
CA VAL A 87 -0.88 -8.83 -1.86
C VAL A 87 -1.37 -8.58 -3.30
N LEU A 88 -0.89 -7.54 -3.97
CA LEU A 88 -1.34 -7.20 -5.32
C LEU A 88 -0.83 -8.17 -6.39
N TRP A 89 0.49 -8.37 -6.47
CA TRP A 89 1.11 -9.20 -7.51
C TRP A 89 1.20 -10.68 -7.11
N GLY A 90 1.49 -10.95 -5.84
CA GLY A 90 1.66 -12.31 -5.34
C GLY A 90 0.34 -13.03 -5.09
N ILE A 91 -0.73 -12.32 -4.70
CA ILE A 91 -2.03 -12.93 -4.40
C ILE A 91 -3.06 -12.57 -5.48
N LEU A 92 -3.44 -11.30 -5.60
CA LEU A 92 -4.55 -10.91 -6.48
C LEU A 92 -4.27 -11.18 -7.97
N TRP A 93 -3.06 -10.87 -8.44
CA TRP A 93 -2.67 -11.18 -9.82
C TRP A 93 -2.53 -12.69 -10.07
N SER A 94 -2.00 -13.45 -9.11
CA SER A 94 -1.74 -14.89 -9.28
C SER A 94 -2.98 -15.78 -9.14
N PHE A 95 -3.96 -15.36 -8.33
CA PHE A 95 -5.19 -16.11 -8.01
C PHE A 95 -6.44 -15.33 -8.41
N PRO A 96 -6.92 -15.49 -9.66
CA PRO A 96 -8.13 -14.83 -10.11
C PRO A 96 -9.39 -15.20 -9.33
N GLU A 97 -9.41 -16.36 -8.70
CA GLU A 97 -10.55 -16.92 -7.94
C GLU A 97 -10.90 -16.07 -6.71
N ILE A 98 -9.95 -15.29 -6.19
CA ILE A 98 -10.09 -14.52 -4.95
C ILE A 98 -10.56 -13.09 -5.25
N ARG A 99 -10.48 -12.67 -6.52
CA ARG A 99 -10.77 -11.29 -6.97
C ARG A 99 -12.22 -10.88 -6.76
N THR A 100 -13.13 -11.84 -6.69
CA THR A 100 -14.58 -11.61 -6.49
C THR A 100 -14.97 -11.44 -5.03
N HIS A 101 -14.08 -11.73 -4.08
CA HIS A 101 -14.42 -11.61 -2.66
C HIS A 101 -14.61 -10.15 -2.23
N PHE A 102 -15.60 -9.91 -1.37
CA PHE A 102 -15.88 -8.58 -0.80
C PHE A 102 -14.66 -7.94 -0.11
N LEU A 103 -13.72 -8.76 0.41
CA LEU A 103 -12.47 -8.30 1.02
C LEU A 103 -11.60 -7.50 0.04
N VAL A 104 -11.67 -7.80 -1.26
CA VAL A 104 -10.95 -7.03 -2.30
C VAL A 104 -11.50 -5.62 -2.40
N SER A 105 -12.83 -5.48 -2.40
CA SER A 105 -13.49 -4.17 -2.42
C SER A 105 -13.13 -3.34 -1.18
N SER A 106 -13.17 -3.95 0.02
CA SER A 106 -12.74 -3.28 1.25
C SER A 106 -11.27 -2.88 1.22
N LEU A 107 -10.40 -3.76 0.72
CA LEU A 107 -8.97 -3.50 0.62
C LEU A 107 -8.68 -2.30 -0.30
N VAL A 108 -9.25 -2.32 -1.51
CA VAL A 108 -9.03 -1.28 -2.52
C VAL A 108 -9.53 0.08 -2.02
N ILE A 109 -10.70 0.12 -1.37
CA ILE A 109 -11.24 1.36 -0.79
C ILE A 109 -10.35 1.86 0.35
N SER A 110 -9.96 0.99 1.29
CA SER A 110 -9.08 1.36 2.40
C SER A 110 -7.73 1.87 1.91
N TRP A 111 -7.09 1.17 0.97
CA TRP A 111 -5.84 1.61 0.37
C TRP A 111 -6.00 2.96 -0.32
N SER A 112 -7.01 3.12 -1.17
CA SER A 112 -7.22 4.36 -1.92
C SER A 112 -7.42 5.55 -1.01
N ILE A 113 -8.23 5.44 0.05
CA ILE A 113 -8.43 6.53 1.02
C ILE A 113 -7.11 6.89 1.72
N THR A 114 -6.35 5.88 2.18
CA THR A 114 -5.08 6.15 2.87
C THR A 114 -4.05 6.82 1.98
N GLU A 115 -4.01 6.45 0.70
CA GLU A 115 -3.06 6.97 -0.26
C GLU A 115 -3.46 8.37 -0.76
N ILE A 116 -4.74 8.61 -1.06
CA ILE A 116 -5.25 9.94 -1.42
C ILE A 116 -4.84 10.98 -0.36
N ILE A 117 -5.01 10.64 0.92
CA ILE A 117 -4.64 11.54 2.03
C ILE A 117 -3.13 11.74 2.11
N ARG A 118 -2.34 10.66 1.92
CA ARG A 118 -0.88 10.71 1.95
C ARG A 118 -0.32 11.60 0.85
N TYR A 119 -0.73 11.35 -0.40
CA TYR A 119 -0.25 12.10 -1.56
C TYR A 119 -0.76 13.54 -1.55
N SER A 120 -1.97 13.79 -1.07
CA SER A 120 -2.47 15.17 -0.85
C SER A 120 -1.59 15.91 0.15
N PHE A 121 -1.23 15.27 1.27
CA PHE A 121 -0.34 15.87 2.26
C PHE A 121 1.06 16.16 1.69
N PHE A 122 1.66 15.22 0.97
CA PHE A 122 2.99 15.41 0.38
C PHE A 122 2.97 16.44 -0.76
N GLY A 123 1.96 16.40 -1.63
CA GLY A 123 1.77 17.36 -2.71
C GLY A 123 1.61 18.78 -2.19
N LEU A 124 0.80 18.99 -1.15
CA LEU A 124 0.62 20.32 -0.54
C LEU A 124 1.86 20.79 0.21
N LYS A 125 2.53 19.89 0.94
CA LYS A 125 3.76 20.22 1.65
C LYS A 125 4.86 20.66 0.68
N GLU A 126 5.02 19.97 -0.44
CA GLU A 126 6.03 20.34 -1.44
C GLU A 126 5.60 21.57 -2.26
N ALA A 127 4.33 21.73 -2.61
CA ALA A 127 3.86 22.90 -3.35
C ALA A 127 3.92 24.19 -2.52
N PHE A 128 3.43 24.17 -1.27
CA PHE A 128 3.25 25.37 -0.44
C PHE A 128 4.32 25.54 0.65
N GLY A 129 5.18 24.54 0.88
CA GLY A 129 6.25 24.60 1.89
C GLY A 129 5.79 24.29 3.31
N SER A 130 4.50 24.44 3.61
CA SER A 130 3.84 24.01 4.84
C SER A 130 2.59 23.19 4.53
N ALA A 131 2.33 22.16 5.35
CA ALA A 131 1.11 21.38 5.23
C ALA A 131 0.06 21.92 6.22
N PRO A 132 -1.20 22.12 5.82
CA PRO A 132 -2.25 22.57 6.74
C PRO A 132 -2.45 21.60 7.91
N SER A 133 -2.62 22.14 9.13
CA SER A 133 -2.75 21.35 10.37
C SER A 133 -3.92 20.36 10.33
N TRP A 134 -5.00 20.69 9.61
CA TRP A 134 -6.14 19.79 9.39
C TRP A 134 -5.76 18.53 8.59
N LEU A 135 -4.94 18.66 7.54
CA LEU A 135 -4.46 17.53 6.74
C LEU A 135 -3.50 16.64 7.51
N LEU A 136 -2.68 17.25 8.38
CA LEU A 136 -1.84 16.51 9.31
C LEU A 136 -2.71 15.67 10.26
N TRP A 137 -3.75 16.28 10.85
CA TRP A 137 -4.70 15.57 11.71
C TRP A 137 -5.41 14.44 10.95
N LEU A 138 -5.91 14.71 9.74
CA LEU A 138 -6.62 13.74 8.92
C LEU A 138 -5.71 12.53 8.61
N ARG A 139 -4.45 12.77 8.23
CA ARG A 139 -3.46 11.70 8.00
C ARG A 139 -3.27 10.80 9.22
N TYR A 140 -3.12 11.38 10.41
CA TYR A 140 -2.88 10.60 11.63
C TYR A 140 -4.16 10.00 12.25
N SER A 141 -5.34 10.50 11.90
CA SER A 141 -6.62 10.01 12.40
C SER A 141 -7.23 8.93 11.50
N THR A 142 -7.15 9.10 10.18
CA THR A 142 -7.68 8.10 9.22
C THR A 142 -6.92 6.77 9.30
N PHE A 143 -5.64 6.82 9.68
CA PHE A 143 -4.84 5.63 9.96
C PHE A 143 -5.47 4.70 11.02
N LEU A 144 -6.16 5.24 12.02
CA LEU A 144 -6.75 4.43 13.11
C LEU A 144 -7.85 3.48 12.63
N ILE A 145 -8.63 3.90 11.62
CA ILE A 145 -9.74 3.11 11.09
C ILE A 145 -9.27 2.27 9.89
N MET A 146 -8.54 2.90 8.96
CA MET A 146 -8.19 2.24 7.71
C MET A 146 -7.08 1.20 7.86
N TYR A 147 -6.25 1.27 8.90
CA TYR A 147 -5.19 0.29 9.11
C TYR A 147 -5.72 -1.07 9.58
N PRO A 148 -6.62 -1.16 10.60
CA PRO A 148 -7.29 -2.41 10.92
C PRO A 148 -8.07 -2.99 9.75
N THR A 149 -8.82 -2.16 9.00
CA THR A 149 -9.61 -2.63 7.84
C THR A 149 -8.71 -3.13 6.71
N GLY A 150 -7.62 -2.42 6.42
CA GLY A 150 -6.63 -2.82 5.41
C GLY A 150 -5.97 -4.15 5.76
N ILE A 151 -5.38 -4.27 6.95
CA ILE A 151 -4.68 -5.50 7.37
C ILE A 151 -5.63 -6.69 7.46
N SER A 152 -6.83 -6.49 8.02
CA SER A 152 -7.81 -7.58 8.11
C SER A 152 -8.20 -8.09 6.72
N SER A 153 -8.30 -7.18 5.74
CA SER A 153 -8.57 -7.54 4.35
C SER A 153 -7.38 -8.23 3.70
N GLU A 154 -6.14 -7.76 3.92
CA GLU A 154 -4.92 -8.41 3.40
C GLU A 154 -4.74 -9.83 3.95
N VAL A 155 -4.85 -9.98 5.27
CA VAL A 155 -4.72 -11.28 5.95
C VAL A 155 -5.85 -12.21 5.52
N GLY A 156 -7.09 -11.71 5.43
CA GLY A 156 -8.23 -12.49 4.95
C GLY A 156 -8.07 -12.97 3.51
N LEU A 157 -7.55 -12.12 2.62
CA LEU A 157 -7.27 -12.50 1.23
C LEU A 157 -6.14 -13.54 1.13
N ILE A 158 -5.05 -13.39 1.88
CA ILE A 158 -3.98 -14.39 1.92
C ILE A 158 -4.50 -15.71 2.49
N TYR A 159 -5.32 -15.67 3.55
CA TYR A 159 -5.89 -16.87 4.16
C TYR A 159 -6.82 -17.61 3.19
N ASN A 160 -7.70 -16.89 2.49
CA ASN A 160 -8.56 -17.46 1.46
C ASN A 160 -7.77 -17.94 0.24
N ALA A 161 -6.57 -17.40 0.01
CA ALA A 161 -5.66 -17.86 -1.05
C ALA A 161 -4.96 -19.18 -0.74
N LEU A 162 -4.78 -19.54 0.53
CA LEU A 162 -4.07 -20.76 0.95
C LEU A 162 -4.60 -22.06 0.32
N PRO A 163 -5.92 -22.34 0.26
CA PRO A 163 -6.42 -23.54 -0.40
C PRO A 163 -6.11 -23.54 -1.91
N TYR A 164 -6.30 -22.41 -2.61
CA TYR A 164 -6.00 -22.28 -4.04
C TYR A 164 -4.50 -22.35 -4.34
N MET A 165 -3.64 -21.86 -3.44
CA MET A 165 -2.19 -22.04 -3.50
C MET A 165 -1.78 -23.50 -3.41
N LYS A 166 -2.45 -24.27 -2.54
CA LYS A 166 -2.19 -25.70 -2.34
C LYS A 166 -2.63 -26.56 -3.54
N GLU A 167 -3.73 -26.19 -4.18
CA GLU A 167 -4.28 -26.91 -5.35
C GLU A 167 -3.60 -26.54 -6.66
N SER A 168 -3.31 -25.26 -6.89
CA SER A 168 -2.78 -24.80 -8.17
C SER A 168 -1.30 -25.17 -8.40
N LEU A 169 -0.53 -25.41 -7.33
CA LEU A 169 0.92 -25.64 -7.36
C LEU A 169 1.71 -24.57 -8.13
N LYS A 170 1.10 -23.41 -8.42
CA LYS A 170 1.75 -22.31 -9.13
C LYS A 170 2.89 -21.78 -8.25
N TYR A 171 4.07 -21.67 -8.85
CA TYR A 171 5.34 -21.32 -8.19
C TYR A 171 5.89 -22.35 -7.20
N SER A 172 5.30 -23.54 -7.11
CA SER A 172 5.88 -24.65 -6.34
C SER A 172 6.89 -25.43 -7.17
N ILE A 173 8.17 -25.36 -6.81
CA ILE A 173 9.21 -26.23 -7.35
C ILE A 173 9.13 -27.54 -6.58
N ARG A 174 8.46 -28.55 -7.16
CA ARG A 174 8.44 -29.91 -6.62
C ARG A 174 9.64 -30.71 -7.12
N MET A 175 10.10 -31.65 -6.29
CA MET A 175 11.10 -32.62 -6.71
C MET A 175 10.57 -33.49 -7.88
N PRO A 176 11.46 -33.94 -8.80
CA PRO A 176 12.90 -33.76 -8.79
C PRO A 176 13.35 -32.54 -9.63
N ASN A 177 14.15 -31.65 -9.02
CA ASN A 177 14.87 -30.58 -9.72
C ASN A 177 16.38 -30.76 -9.50
N LYS A 178 17.23 -30.35 -10.45
CA LYS A 178 18.70 -30.55 -10.43
C LYS A 178 19.42 -30.09 -9.15
N TRP A 179 18.77 -29.23 -8.38
CA TRP A 179 19.30 -28.57 -7.18
C TRP A 179 18.75 -29.11 -5.85
N ASN A 180 17.91 -30.16 -5.88
CA ASN A 180 17.31 -30.81 -4.68
C ASN A 180 16.59 -29.84 -3.71
N PHE A 181 16.00 -28.77 -4.24
CA PHE A 181 15.29 -27.76 -3.47
C PHE A 181 13.79 -27.85 -3.75
N SER A 182 12.98 -28.02 -2.70
CA SER A 182 11.52 -27.93 -2.78
C SER A 182 11.12 -26.54 -2.28
N PHE A 183 10.55 -25.73 -3.16
CA PHE A 183 10.00 -24.44 -2.80
C PHE A 183 8.49 -24.51 -2.97
N ASP A 184 7.74 -24.31 -1.89
CA ASP A 184 6.29 -24.33 -1.93
C ASP A 184 5.78 -22.96 -1.53
N TYR A 185 5.07 -22.32 -2.46
CA TYR A 185 4.52 -20.97 -2.27
C TYR A 185 3.54 -20.91 -1.08
N TYR A 186 2.91 -22.04 -0.76
CA TYR A 186 2.06 -22.23 0.43
C TYR A 186 2.82 -22.00 1.75
N TYR A 187 4.00 -22.58 1.94
CA TYR A 187 4.78 -22.40 3.17
C TYR A 187 5.39 -21.01 3.28
N LEU A 188 5.73 -20.38 2.15
CA LEU A 188 6.14 -18.98 2.11
C LEU A 188 4.99 -18.06 2.55
N ALA A 189 3.78 -18.24 1.99
CA ALA A 189 2.61 -17.46 2.37
C ALA A 189 2.26 -17.63 3.86
N LEU A 190 2.38 -18.85 4.39
CA LEU A 190 2.17 -19.14 5.80
C LEU A 190 3.23 -18.47 6.70
N GLY A 191 4.50 -18.50 6.29
CA GLY A 191 5.59 -17.80 6.98
C GLY A 191 5.41 -16.28 6.97
N ILE A 192 4.99 -15.71 5.84
CA ILE A 192 4.66 -14.29 5.73
C ILE A 192 3.51 -13.95 6.67
N LEU A 193 2.43 -14.75 6.69
CA LEU A 193 1.30 -14.53 7.59
C LEU A 193 1.71 -14.63 9.06
N GLY A 194 2.59 -15.58 9.40
CA GLY A 194 3.16 -15.77 10.74
C GLY A 194 4.06 -14.63 11.21
N VAL A 195 4.72 -13.90 10.31
CA VAL A 195 5.50 -12.69 10.65
C VAL A 195 4.62 -11.43 10.60
N TYR A 196 3.67 -11.38 9.68
CA TYR A 196 2.82 -10.22 9.44
C TYR A 196 1.82 -10.01 10.58
N VAL A 197 1.14 -11.07 11.02
CA VAL A 197 0.17 -10.99 12.13
C VAL A 197 0.78 -10.40 13.41
N PRO A 198 1.93 -10.87 13.94
CA PRO A 198 2.54 -10.26 15.13
C PRO A 198 3.23 -8.91 14.85
N GLY A 199 3.72 -8.68 13.63
CA GLY A 199 4.33 -7.40 13.25
C GLY A 199 3.34 -6.23 13.20
N THR A 200 2.07 -6.50 12.89
CA THR A 200 1.04 -5.46 12.74
C THR A 200 0.74 -4.65 14.02
N PRO A 201 0.53 -5.25 15.22
CA PRO A 201 0.36 -4.47 16.45
C PRO A 201 1.61 -3.69 16.85
N HIS A 202 2.81 -4.21 16.57
CA HIS A 202 4.06 -3.49 16.83
C HIS A 202 4.15 -2.20 16.00
N LEU A 203 3.91 -2.30 14.69
CA LEU A 203 3.88 -1.15 13.78
C LEU A 203 2.75 -0.16 14.13
N TYR A 204 1.59 -0.66 14.54
CA TYR A 204 0.47 0.17 14.98
C TYR A 204 0.85 1.00 16.21
N GLY A 205 1.45 0.37 17.22
CA GLY A 205 1.95 1.06 18.41
C GLY A 205 2.99 2.14 18.09
N TYR A 206 3.91 1.85 17.16
CA TYR A 206 4.88 2.83 16.69
C TYR A 206 4.21 4.06 16.04
N MET A 207 3.19 3.85 15.20
CA MET A 207 2.46 4.94 14.55
C MET A 207 1.60 5.76 15.52
N LEU A 208 1.05 5.14 16.57
CA LEU A 208 0.41 5.87 17.67
C LEU A 208 1.40 6.79 18.40
N GLY A 209 2.63 6.30 18.61
CA GLY A 209 3.72 7.11 19.17
C GLY A 209 4.10 8.29 18.26
N GLN A 210 4.16 8.07 16.94
CA GLN A 210 4.42 9.14 15.97
C GLN A 210 3.29 10.18 15.94
N ARG A 211 2.03 9.74 15.99
CA ARG A 211 0.86 10.63 16.09
C ARG A 211 0.96 11.54 17.32
N LYS A 212 1.25 10.97 18.49
CA LYS A 212 1.38 11.76 19.73
C LYS A 212 2.47 12.83 19.60
N LYS A 213 3.62 12.49 19.00
CA LYS A 213 4.73 13.43 18.76
C LYS A 213 4.37 14.51 17.74
N ALA A 214 3.70 14.15 16.64
CA ALA A 214 3.34 15.08 15.58
C ALA A 214 2.27 16.08 16.04
N LEU A 215 1.22 15.60 16.72
CA LEU A 215 0.16 16.45 17.26
C LEU A 215 0.63 17.33 18.43
N ALA A 216 1.57 16.85 19.25
CA ALA A 216 2.17 17.67 20.30
C ALA A 216 2.96 18.86 19.72
N ARG A 217 3.73 18.64 18.64
CA ARG A 217 4.47 19.70 17.94
C ARG A 217 3.54 20.72 17.26
N ALA A 218 2.48 20.25 16.61
CA ALA A 218 1.50 21.12 15.96
C ALA A 218 0.67 21.96 16.94
N LYS A 219 0.65 21.60 18.24
CA LYS A 219 -0.02 22.36 19.30
C LYS A 219 0.94 23.38 19.97
N SER A 220 2.25 23.23 19.78
CA SER A 220 3.27 24.13 20.32
C SER A 220 3.71 25.24 19.35
N GLU A 221 3.36 25.13 18.07
CA GLU A 221 3.45 26.18 17.05
C GLU A 221 2.14 26.96 16.98
#